data_AF-A0A7C6B9E6-F1
#
_entry.id   AF-A0A7C6B9E6-F1
#
_cell.length_a   1.000
_cell.length_b   1.000
_cell.length_c   1.000
_cell.angle_alpha   90.00
_cell.angle_beta   90.00
_cell.angle_gamma   90.00
#
_symmetry.space_group_name_H-M   'P 1'
#
loop_
_entity.id
_entity.type
_entity.pdbx_description
1 polymer ?
#
loop_
_entity_poly.entity_id
_entity_poly.type
_entity_poly.pdbx_seq_one_letter_code
_entity_poly.pdbx_strand_id
1 'polypeptide(L)'
;MSLNTLLRRAEEQFTSGKYENALRTYGLLLNDYPSDSDAQIGVYLCDIGLESAEEAQALFDYYQIIKNEQEDAGEVMASLLSTLDVSQGQISEVLNSNEDEAEYKNGIGYEDFLTFIEERGDFKSAFEDVMFSTRVILKNKEEYILFINLLIENDQVELATQFLDSLSNSFANDQEIFALYQKLIK
;
A
#
# COMPACT_ATOMS: atom_id res chain seq x y z
N MET A 1 19.37 22.29 12.39
CA MET A 1 19.47 21.06 13.23
C MET A 1 19.81 19.91 12.31
N SER A 2 20.46 18.84 12.79
CA SER A 2 20.66 17.65 11.95
C SER A 2 19.39 16.79 11.91
N LEU A 3 19.18 16.06 10.81
CA LEU A 3 18.14 15.05 10.59
C LEU A 3 17.86 14.21 11.85
N ASN A 4 18.89 13.53 12.36
CA ASN A 4 18.81 12.68 13.57
C ASN A 4 18.36 13.44 14.84
N THR A 5 18.65 14.74 14.94
CA THR A 5 18.21 15.53 16.11
C THR A 5 16.72 15.83 16.05
N LEU A 6 16.19 16.10 14.86
CA LEU A 6 14.76 16.35 14.66
C LEU A 6 13.95 15.06 14.75
N LEU A 7 14.45 13.95 14.19
CA LEU A 7 13.79 12.64 14.25
C LEU A 7 13.63 12.19 15.70
N ARG A 8 14.72 12.17 16.47
CA ARG A 8 14.68 11.83 17.89
C ARG A 8 13.72 12.73 18.68
N ARG A 9 13.70 14.03 18.37
CA ARG A 9 12.77 14.97 19.03
C ARG A 9 11.31 14.64 18.70
N ALA A 10 11.02 14.29 17.45
CA ALA A 10 9.68 13.93 17.02
C ALA A 10 9.23 12.61 17.69
N GLU A 11 10.11 11.61 17.75
CA GLU A 11 9.86 10.34 18.46
C GLU A 11 9.64 10.55 19.97
N GLU A 12 10.44 11.39 20.63
CA GLU A 12 10.26 11.74 22.04
C GLU A 12 8.90 12.43 22.29
N GLN A 13 8.46 13.29 21.37
CA GLN A 13 7.15 13.93 21.44
C GLN A 13 6.03 12.92 21.21
N PHE A 14 6.20 12.02 20.23
CA PHE A 14 5.24 10.97 19.88
C PHE A 14 5.01 10.01 21.06
N THR A 15 6.08 9.43 21.60
CA THR A 15 6.03 8.50 22.75
C THR A 15 5.51 9.15 24.03
N SER A 16 5.62 10.49 24.14
CA SER A 16 5.01 11.27 25.22
C SER A 16 3.53 11.60 25.00
N GLY A 17 2.90 11.10 23.93
CA GLY A 17 1.51 11.38 23.55
C GLY A 17 1.28 12.80 23.03
N LYS A 18 2.33 13.53 22.66
CA LYS A 18 2.24 14.92 22.16
C LYS A 18 2.15 14.92 20.62
N TYR A 19 1.14 14.23 20.09
CA TYR A 19 1.00 13.96 18.65
C TYR A 19 0.98 15.21 17.78
N GLU A 20 0.28 16.29 18.15
CA GLU A 20 0.31 17.55 17.40
C GLU A 20 1.72 18.16 17.29
N ASN A 21 2.53 18.03 18.35
CA ASN A 21 3.89 18.56 18.36
C ASN A 21 4.85 17.66 17.58
N ALA A 22 4.65 16.34 17.67
CA ALA A 22 5.38 15.36 16.87
C ALA A 22 5.08 15.56 15.38
N LEU A 23 3.81 15.68 15.00
CA LEU A 23 3.34 15.94 13.63
C LEU A 23 3.99 17.20 13.04
N ARG A 24 4.03 18.31 13.79
CA ARG A 24 4.71 19.54 13.36
C ARG A 24 6.21 19.32 13.17
N THR A 25 6.85 18.55 14.04
CA THR A 25 8.30 18.29 13.96
C THR A 25 8.63 17.36 12.79
N TYR A 26 7.81 16.34 12.53
CA TYR A 26 7.91 15.48 11.34
C TYR A 26 7.61 16.26 10.05
N GLY A 27 6.61 17.16 10.03
CA GLY A 27 6.35 18.02 8.89
C GLY A 27 7.51 18.98 8.56
N LEU A 28 8.21 19.50 9.59
CA LEU A 28 9.43 20.28 9.39
C LEU A 28 10.57 19.44 8.81
N LEU A 29 10.68 18.16 9.21
CA LEU A 29 11.63 17.22 8.64
C LEU A 29 11.39 16.99 7.16
N LEU A 30 10.14 16.73 6.77
CA LEU A 30 9.76 16.46 5.39
C LEU A 30 9.92 17.67 4.47
N ASN A 31 9.97 18.89 5.01
CA ASN A 31 10.30 20.08 4.22
C ASN A 31 11.74 20.05 3.67
N ASP A 32 12.67 19.50 4.46
CA ASP A 32 14.09 19.44 4.11
C ASP A 32 14.50 18.05 3.58
N TYR A 33 13.77 17.00 3.98
CA TYR A 33 14.00 15.58 3.67
C TYR A 33 12.69 14.89 3.29
N PRO A 34 12.09 15.22 2.12
CA PRO A 34 10.76 14.76 1.75
C PRO A 34 10.63 13.23 1.59
N SER A 35 11.75 12.56 1.30
CA SER A 35 11.84 11.10 1.06
C SER A 35 12.18 10.29 2.32
N ASP A 36 12.31 10.94 3.49
CA ASP A 36 12.70 10.24 4.73
C ASP A 36 11.55 9.37 5.25
N SER A 37 11.69 8.05 5.11
CA SER A 37 10.64 7.08 5.44
C SER A 37 10.22 7.12 6.91
N ASP A 38 11.18 7.32 7.82
CA ASP A 38 10.92 7.48 9.27
C ASP A 38 10.01 8.69 9.53
N ALA A 39 10.28 9.82 8.88
CA ALA A 39 9.48 11.03 9.03
C ALA A 39 8.08 10.87 8.40
N GLN A 40 7.97 10.21 7.25
CA GLN A 40 6.68 9.94 6.61
C GLN A 40 5.80 9.05 7.48
N ILE A 41 6.34 7.94 7.99
CA ILE A 41 5.65 7.03 8.90
C ILE A 41 5.26 7.75 10.20
N GLY A 42 6.16 8.58 10.72
CA GLY A 42 5.91 9.41 11.90
C GLY A 42 4.70 10.34 11.75
N VAL A 43 4.48 10.93 10.57
CA VAL A 43 3.29 11.74 10.29
C VAL A 43 2.01 10.93 10.42
N TYR A 44 1.94 9.74 9.82
CA TYR A 44 0.74 8.90 9.87
C TYR A 44 0.44 8.40 11.27
N LEU A 45 1.46 7.94 11.98
CA LEU A 45 1.30 7.52 13.36
C LEU A 45 0.79 8.68 14.22
N CYS A 46 1.23 9.92 13.96
CA CYS A 46 0.68 11.08 14.67
C CYS A 46 -0.79 11.31 14.36
N ASP A 47 -1.21 11.15 13.10
CA ASP A 47 -2.62 11.27 12.69
C ASP A 47 -3.48 10.23 13.41
N ILE A 48 -3.04 8.96 13.44
CA ILE A 48 -3.66 7.90 14.26
C ILE A 48 -3.68 8.32 15.72
N GLY A 49 -2.58 8.84 16.26
CA GLY A 49 -2.48 9.19 17.68
C GLY A 49 -3.41 10.32 18.10
N LEU A 50 -3.82 11.19 17.17
CA LEU A 50 -4.84 12.22 17.41
C LEU A 50 -6.24 11.61 17.57
N GLU A 51 -6.50 10.46 16.95
CA GLU A 51 -7.77 9.73 17.05
C GLU A 51 -7.74 8.65 18.15
N SER A 52 -6.67 7.87 18.19
CA SER A 52 -6.44 6.69 19.02
C SER A 52 -4.98 6.61 19.47
N ALA A 53 -4.71 7.12 20.68
CA ALA A 53 -3.37 7.10 21.25
C ALA A 53 -2.82 5.67 21.45
N GLU A 54 -3.67 4.73 21.87
CA GLU A 54 -3.29 3.33 22.13
C GLU A 54 -2.83 2.61 20.85
N GLU A 55 -3.58 2.78 19.77
CA GLU A 55 -3.27 2.19 18.47
C GLU A 55 -1.98 2.76 17.88
N ALA A 56 -1.81 4.09 17.96
CA ALA A 56 -0.60 4.76 17.49
C ALA A 56 0.66 4.28 18.23
N GLN A 57 0.59 4.12 19.56
CA GLN A 57 1.72 3.60 20.34
C GLN A 57 2.04 2.15 19.98
N ALA A 58 1.03 1.29 19.82
CA ALA A 58 1.24 -0.10 19.43
C ALA A 58 1.90 -0.24 18.05
N LEU A 59 1.45 0.56 17.08
CA LEU A 59 2.02 0.62 15.74
C LEU A 59 3.45 1.18 15.73
N PHE A 60 3.73 2.18 16.56
CA PHE A 60 5.07 2.73 16.72
C PHE A 60 6.04 1.72 17.36
N ASP A 61 5.61 1.00 18.40
CA ASP A 61 6.41 -0.05 19.03
C ASP A 61 6.74 -1.17 18.02
N TYR A 62 5.76 -1.59 17.23
CA TYR A 62 5.97 -2.54 16.13
C TYR A 62 6.99 -2.02 15.12
N TYR A 63 6.87 -0.76 14.71
CA TYR A 63 7.81 -0.13 13.77
C TYR A 63 9.25 -0.11 14.29
N GLN A 64 9.45 0.23 15.57
CA GLN A 64 10.78 0.22 16.20
C GLN A 64 11.38 -1.18 16.28
N ILE A 65 10.57 -2.23 16.46
CA ILE A 65 11.03 -3.62 16.44
C ILE A 65 11.56 -3.98 15.05
N ILE A 66 10.75 -3.79 14.00
CA ILE A 66 11.15 -4.17 12.64
C ILE A 66 12.34 -3.36 12.12
N LYS A 67 12.48 -2.08 12.50
CA LYS A 67 13.67 -1.27 12.16
C LYS A 67 14.99 -1.85 12.66
N ASN A 68 14.96 -2.61 13.76
CA ASN A 68 16.15 -3.26 14.30
C ASN A 68 16.45 -4.61 13.63
N GLU A 69 15.47 -5.20 12.93
CA GLU A 69 15.54 -6.55 12.40
C GLU A 69 15.77 -6.58 10.88
N GLN A 70 15.34 -5.55 10.15
CA GLN A 70 15.33 -5.52 8.68
C GLN A 70 15.52 -4.11 8.11
N GLU A 71 16.17 -4.00 6.94
CA GLU A 71 16.48 -2.72 6.28
C GLU A 71 15.26 -2.07 5.61
N ASP A 72 14.25 -2.87 5.23
CA ASP A 72 13.02 -2.48 4.54
C ASP A 72 11.85 -2.16 5.50
N ALA A 73 12.15 -1.90 6.77
CA ALA A 73 11.14 -1.61 7.80
C ALA A 73 10.15 -0.50 7.42
N GLY A 74 10.60 0.50 6.65
CA GLY A 74 9.76 1.58 6.15
C GLY A 74 8.67 1.09 5.19
N GLU A 75 9.03 0.23 4.23
CA GLU A 75 8.10 -0.34 3.25
C GLU A 75 7.09 -1.26 3.93
N VAL A 76 7.54 -2.10 4.86
CA VAL A 76 6.66 -2.99 5.63
C VAL A 76 5.64 -2.20 6.43
N MET A 77 6.07 -1.11 7.06
CA MET A 77 5.18 -0.25 7.83
C MET A 77 4.20 0.50 6.93
N ALA A 78 4.65 1.03 5.79
CA ALA A 78 3.79 1.70 4.82
C ALA A 78 2.70 0.76 4.26
N SER A 79 3.08 -0.47 3.94
CA SER A 79 2.15 -1.53 3.53
C SER A 79 1.12 -1.83 4.63
N LEU A 80 1.56 -1.99 5.88
CA LEU A 80 0.66 -2.19 7.02
C LEU A 80 -0.33 -1.02 7.18
N LEU A 81 0.15 0.22 7.15
CA LEU A 81 -0.71 1.41 7.28
C LEU A 81 -1.72 1.53 6.13
N SER A 82 -1.30 1.19 4.91
CA SER A 82 -2.19 1.18 3.73
C SER A 82 -3.30 0.12 3.81
N THR A 83 -3.03 -1.02 4.47
CA THR A 83 -4.02 -2.11 4.63
C THR A 83 -5.00 -1.87 5.77
N LEU A 84 -4.65 -1.02 6.73
CA LEU A 84 -5.52 -0.67 7.86
C LEU A 84 -6.56 0.43 7.51
N ASP A 85 -6.59 0.91 6.26
CA ASP A 85 -7.48 2.00 5.78
C ASP A 85 -7.34 3.29 6.63
N VAL A 86 -6.17 3.46 7.24
CA VAL A 86 -5.86 4.57 8.13
C VAL A 86 -5.61 5.81 7.29
N SER A 87 -6.58 6.71 7.27
CA SER A 87 -6.53 8.04 6.66
C SER A 87 -6.28 8.04 5.14
N GLN A 88 -7.34 7.83 4.36
CA GLN A 88 -7.37 8.12 2.92
C GLN A 88 -7.11 9.60 2.51
N GLY A 89 -6.58 10.43 3.40
CA GLY A 89 -6.34 11.85 3.13
C GLY A 89 -4.91 12.21 2.78
N GLN A 90 -3.90 11.57 3.39
CA GLN A 90 -2.52 12.12 3.40
C GLN A 90 -1.45 11.10 2.99
N ILE A 91 -1.74 9.79 3.09
CA ILE A 91 -0.81 8.73 2.69
C ILE A 91 -0.42 8.82 1.22
N SER A 92 -1.41 9.01 0.37
CA SER A 92 -1.20 9.09 -1.06
C SER A 92 -0.42 10.34 -1.46
N GLU A 93 -0.60 11.48 -0.80
CA GLU A 93 0.01 12.73 -1.24
C GLU A 93 1.50 12.84 -0.86
N VAL A 94 1.89 12.25 0.27
CA VAL A 94 3.28 12.29 0.77
C VAL A 94 4.13 11.15 0.21
N LEU A 95 3.59 9.93 0.08
CA LEU A 95 4.31 8.80 -0.54
C LEU A 95 4.52 8.96 -2.06
N ASN A 96 3.73 9.83 -2.71
CA ASN A 96 3.94 10.21 -4.12
C ASN A 96 5.15 11.14 -4.34
N SER A 97 5.92 11.43 -3.29
CA SER A 97 7.09 12.33 -3.34
C SER A 97 8.42 11.59 -3.20
N ASN A 98 8.74 10.79 -4.22
CA ASN A 98 10.10 10.33 -4.57
C ASN A 98 10.77 9.33 -3.61
N GLU A 99 10.72 8.03 -3.96
CA GLU A 99 11.87 7.30 -4.53
C GLU A 99 11.53 5.86 -5.02
N ASP A 100 10.31 5.35 -4.76
CA ASP A 100 9.79 4.09 -5.34
C ASP A 100 9.00 4.27 -6.65
N GLU A 101 9.19 5.40 -7.33
CA GLU A 101 8.62 5.62 -8.66
C GLU A 101 9.22 4.68 -9.71
N ALA A 102 10.36 4.02 -9.51
CA ALA A 102 10.97 3.19 -10.55
C ALA A 102 10.20 1.88 -10.81
N GLU A 103 9.59 1.27 -9.78
CA GLU A 103 8.77 0.06 -9.95
C GLU A 103 7.27 0.37 -10.16
N TYR A 104 6.75 1.46 -9.58
CA TYR A 104 5.38 1.92 -9.83
C TYR A 104 5.22 2.67 -11.17
N LYS A 105 6.28 3.24 -11.77
CA LYS A 105 6.21 3.87 -13.12
C LYS A 105 5.96 2.90 -14.26
N ASN A 106 6.21 1.61 -14.04
CA ASN A 106 5.87 0.57 -15.00
C ASN A 106 4.54 -0.10 -14.61
N GLY A 107 3.70 0.54 -13.81
CA GLY A 107 2.36 0.07 -13.53
C GLY A 107 1.34 0.72 -14.46
N ILE A 108 0.41 -0.05 -15.01
CA ILE A 108 -0.76 0.49 -15.70
C ILE A 108 -1.99 0.29 -14.82
N GLY A 109 -2.88 1.29 -14.80
CA GLY A 109 -4.16 1.14 -14.13
C GLY A 109 -5.04 0.10 -14.83
N TYR A 110 -6.03 -0.44 -14.11
CA TYR A 110 -6.97 -1.41 -14.67
C TYR A 110 -7.63 -0.95 -15.99
N GLU A 111 -8.06 0.32 -16.05
CA GLU A 111 -8.66 0.91 -17.26
C GLU A 111 -7.67 1.01 -18.45
N ASP A 112 -6.41 1.37 -18.18
CA ASP A 112 -5.37 1.44 -19.21
C ASP A 112 -5.01 0.04 -19.73
N PHE A 113 -5.03 -0.95 -18.83
CA PHE A 113 -4.85 -2.35 -19.17
C PHE A 113 -5.97 -2.88 -20.08
N LEU A 114 -7.24 -2.57 -19.77
CA LEU A 114 -8.37 -2.93 -20.62
C LEU A 114 -8.24 -2.29 -22.01
N THR A 115 -7.88 -1.01 -22.06
CA THR A 115 -7.64 -0.29 -23.31
C THR A 115 -6.54 -0.94 -24.14
N PHE A 116 -5.42 -1.33 -23.51
CA PHE A 116 -4.31 -2.01 -24.18
C PHE A 116 -4.71 -3.37 -24.77
N ILE A 117 -5.52 -4.15 -24.05
CA ILE A 117 -6.06 -5.43 -24.53
C ILE A 117 -6.98 -5.21 -25.73
N GLU A 118 -7.88 -4.24 -25.66
CA GLU A 118 -8.82 -3.93 -26.75
C GLU A 118 -8.08 -3.48 -28.01
N GLU A 119 -7.05 -2.64 -27.89
CA GLU A 119 -6.24 -2.18 -29.02
C GLU A 119 -5.44 -3.31 -29.69
N ARG A 120 -4.98 -4.29 -28.92
CA ARG A 120 -4.24 -5.46 -29.41
C ARG A 120 -5.14 -6.50 -30.07
N GLY A 121 -6.40 -6.63 -29.63
CA GLY A 121 -7.40 -7.54 -30.20
C GLY A 121 -7.21 -9.03 -29.89
N ASP A 122 -6.11 -9.42 -29.24
CA ASP A 122 -5.85 -10.77 -28.73
C ASP A 122 -5.50 -10.70 -27.24
N PHE A 123 -6.44 -11.13 -26.39
CA PHE A 123 -6.33 -11.06 -24.94
C PHE A 123 -5.06 -11.75 -24.44
N LYS A 124 -4.79 -12.97 -24.91
CA LYS A 124 -3.72 -13.80 -24.36
C LYS A 124 -2.33 -13.18 -24.58
N SER A 125 -2.04 -12.76 -25.81
CA SER A 125 -0.75 -12.12 -26.13
C SER A 125 -0.60 -10.76 -25.44
N ALA A 126 -1.67 -9.96 -25.36
CA ALA A 126 -1.63 -8.66 -24.69
C ALA A 126 -1.46 -8.80 -23.17
N PHE A 127 -2.13 -9.80 -22.58
CA PHE A 127 -2.05 -10.11 -21.16
C PHE A 127 -0.66 -10.59 -20.76
N GLU A 128 -0.07 -11.53 -21.52
CA GLU A 128 1.30 -11.99 -21.28
C GLU A 128 2.31 -10.85 -21.39
N ASP A 129 2.18 -9.98 -22.39
CA ASP A 129 3.04 -8.80 -22.56
C ASP A 129 2.96 -7.85 -21.37
N VAL A 130 1.75 -7.57 -20.86
CA VAL A 130 1.58 -6.72 -19.68
C VAL A 130 2.17 -7.42 -18.45
N MET A 131 1.76 -8.64 -18.12
CA MET A 131 2.20 -9.33 -16.90
C MET A 131 3.72 -9.53 -16.79
N PHE A 132 4.43 -9.62 -17.92
CA PHE A 132 5.89 -9.71 -17.95
C PHE A 132 6.62 -8.36 -17.90
N SER A 133 6.01 -7.28 -18.39
CA SER A 133 6.69 -5.99 -18.57
C SER A 133 6.23 -4.91 -17.58
N THR A 134 5.02 -5.06 -17.02
CA THR A 134 4.23 -3.98 -16.44
C THR A 134 3.30 -4.53 -15.35
N ARG A 135 3.24 -3.90 -14.18
CA ARG A 135 2.35 -4.36 -13.08
C ARG A 135 0.94 -3.78 -13.25
N VAL A 136 -0.11 -4.59 -13.19
CA VAL A 136 -1.49 -4.03 -13.15
C VAL A 136 -1.77 -3.51 -11.74
N ILE A 137 -2.10 -2.22 -11.63
CA ILE A 137 -2.46 -1.58 -10.36
C ILE A 137 -3.98 -1.59 -10.21
N LEU A 138 -4.46 -2.24 -9.15
CA LEU A 138 -5.87 -2.36 -8.80
C LEU A 138 -6.14 -1.48 -7.58
N LYS A 139 -7.05 -0.51 -7.71
CA LYS A 139 -7.22 0.58 -6.73
C LYS A 139 -8.22 0.27 -5.63
N ASN A 140 -9.12 -0.68 -5.86
CA ASN A 140 -10.20 -1.01 -4.97
C ASN A 140 -10.63 -2.47 -5.15
N LYS A 141 -11.47 -2.94 -4.23
CA LYS A 141 -12.00 -4.30 -4.21
C LYS A 141 -12.78 -4.62 -5.49
N GLU A 142 -13.54 -3.67 -6.01
CA GLU A 142 -14.33 -3.84 -7.23
C GLU A 142 -13.43 -4.14 -8.44
N GLU A 143 -12.34 -3.38 -8.64
CA GLU A 143 -11.35 -3.61 -9.69
C GLU A 143 -10.68 -4.98 -9.55
N TYR A 144 -10.38 -5.41 -8.33
CA TYR A 144 -9.87 -6.77 -8.07
C TYR A 144 -10.85 -7.85 -8.53
N ILE A 145 -12.13 -7.72 -8.16
CA ILE A 145 -13.18 -8.67 -8.55
C ILE A 145 -13.35 -8.70 -10.07
N LEU A 146 -13.36 -7.53 -10.72
CA LEU A 146 -13.47 -7.42 -12.17
C LEU A 146 -12.26 -8.04 -12.86
N PHE A 147 -11.05 -7.79 -12.37
CA PHE A 147 -9.82 -8.37 -12.89
C PHE A 147 -9.82 -9.91 -12.78
N ILE A 148 -10.21 -10.47 -11.64
CA ILE A 148 -10.28 -11.92 -11.47
C ILE A 148 -11.34 -12.54 -12.39
N ASN A 149 -12.52 -11.92 -12.53
CA ASN A 149 -13.53 -12.40 -13.48
C ASN A 149 -13.00 -12.39 -14.92
N LEU A 150 -12.28 -11.33 -15.30
CA LEU A 150 -11.66 -11.22 -16.61
C LEU A 150 -10.64 -12.36 -16.86
N LEU A 151 -9.84 -12.73 -15.86
CA LEU A 151 -8.93 -13.87 -15.95
C LEU A 151 -9.69 -15.19 -16.15
N ILE A 152 -10.77 -15.40 -15.38
CA ILE A 152 -11.60 -16.61 -15.48
C ILE A 152 -12.27 -16.72 -16.85
N GLU A 153 -12.81 -15.61 -17.36
CA GLU A 153 -13.48 -15.55 -18.67
C GLU A 153 -12.54 -15.81 -19.85
N ASN A 154 -11.24 -15.62 -19.65
CA ASN A 154 -10.20 -15.83 -20.66
C ASN A 154 -9.31 -17.06 -20.38
N ASP A 155 -9.85 -18.06 -19.66
CA ASP A 155 -9.21 -19.34 -19.34
C ASP A 155 -7.87 -19.22 -18.55
N GLN A 156 -7.59 -18.07 -17.92
CA GLN A 156 -6.42 -17.85 -17.05
C GLN A 156 -6.69 -18.30 -15.61
N VAL A 157 -7.25 -19.50 -15.43
CA VAL A 157 -7.78 -20.00 -14.15
C VAL A 157 -6.70 -20.13 -13.07
N GLU A 158 -5.49 -20.54 -13.43
CA GLU A 158 -4.38 -20.70 -12.47
C GLU A 158 -3.94 -19.35 -11.88
N LEU A 159 -3.81 -18.32 -12.74
CA LEU A 159 -3.53 -16.96 -12.32
C LEU A 159 -4.68 -16.37 -11.50
N ALA A 160 -5.93 -16.57 -11.95
CA ALA A 160 -7.11 -16.14 -11.20
C ALA A 160 -7.09 -16.71 -9.78
N THR A 161 -6.73 -17.99 -9.63
CA THR A 161 -6.60 -18.67 -8.33
C THR A 161 -5.51 -18.07 -7.46
N GLN A 162 -4.32 -17.80 -8.01
CA GLN A 162 -3.22 -17.17 -7.26
C GLN A 162 -3.60 -15.78 -6.72
N PHE A 163 -4.25 -14.96 -7.54
CA PHE A 163 -4.77 -13.66 -7.11
C PHE A 163 -5.86 -13.81 -6.04
N LEU A 164 -6.75 -14.78 -6.17
CA LEU A 164 -7.83 -15.03 -5.20
C LEU A 164 -7.30 -15.53 -3.85
N ASP A 165 -6.31 -16.41 -3.87
CA ASP A 165 -5.68 -16.93 -2.64
C ASP A 165 -4.91 -15.83 -1.89
N SER A 166 -4.35 -14.85 -2.60
CA SER A 166 -3.75 -13.66 -1.95
C SER A 166 -4.78 -12.79 -1.20
N LEU A 167 -6.06 -12.85 -1.57
CA LEU A 167 -7.15 -12.15 -0.90
C LEU A 167 -7.73 -12.93 0.30
N SER A 168 -7.47 -14.24 0.38
CA SER A 168 -8.09 -15.12 1.38
C SER A 168 -7.75 -14.74 2.84
N ASN A 169 -6.62 -14.08 3.06
CA ASN A 169 -6.23 -13.57 4.39
C ASN A 169 -6.90 -12.23 4.75
N SER A 170 -7.26 -11.39 3.77
CA SER A 170 -7.83 -10.06 4.00
C SER A 170 -9.36 -10.01 3.88
N PHE A 171 -9.99 -10.98 3.18
CA PHE A 171 -11.42 -10.94 2.85
C PHE A 171 -12.16 -12.25 3.19
N ALA A 172 -11.74 -12.95 4.24
CA ALA A 172 -12.18 -14.31 4.61
C ALA A 172 -13.72 -14.52 4.78
N ASN A 173 -14.52 -13.44 4.89
CA ASN A 173 -15.98 -13.52 5.07
C ASN A 173 -16.79 -12.84 3.94
N ASP A 174 -16.16 -12.52 2.81
CA ASP A 174 -16.83 -11.81 1.73
C ASP A 174 -17.59 -12.75 0.78
N GLN A 175 -18.91 -12.55 0.67
CA GLN A 175 -19.79 -13.38 -0.15
C GLN A 175 -19.45 -13.28 -1.65
N GLU A 176 -18.89 -12.17 -2.12
CA GLU A 176 -18.50 -11.99 -3.53
C GLU A 176 -17.24 -12.79 -3.85
N ILE A 177 -16.28 -12.85 -2.92
CA ILE A 177 -15.06 -13.65 -3.05
C ILE A 177 -15.40 -15.14 -3.07
N PHE A 178 -16.34 -15.58 -2.22
CA PHE A 178 -16.83 -16.96 -2.24
C PHE A 178 -17.49 -17.32 -3.58
N ALA A 179 -18.24 -16.39 -4.18
CA ALA A 179 -18.83 -16.60 -5.50
C ALA A 179 -17.77 -16.73 -6.60
N LEU A 180 -16.64 -16.04 -6.50
CA LEU A 180 -15.52 -16.20 -7.42
C LEU A 180 -14.85 -17.58 -7.29
N TYR A 181 -14.63 -18.07 -6.05
CA TYR A 181 -14.12 -19.44 -5.84
C TYR A 181 -15.04 -20.49 -6.49
N GLN A 182 -16.36 -20.32 -6.43
CA GLN A 182 -17.28 -21.23 -7.11
C GLN A 182 -17.16 -21.22 -8.64
N LYS A 183 -16.78 -20.08 -9.24
CA LYS A 183 -16.55 -19.99 -10.69
C LYS A 183 -15.29 -20.74 -11.13
N LEU A 184 -14.29 -20.89 -10.24
CA LEU A 184 -13.04 -21.59 -10.52
C LEU A 184 -13.15 -23.13 -10.51
N ILE A 185 -14.18 -23.68 -9.84
CA ILE A 185 -14.36 -25.14 -9.64
C ILE A 185 -15.07 -25.82 -10.84
N LYS A 186 -15.28 -25.10 -11.94
CA LYS A 186 -16.11 -25.55 -13.06
C LYS A 186 -15.35 -26.32 -14.13
#